data_AF-A0A7R9XWZ6-F1
#
_entry.id   AF-A0A7R9XWZ6-F1
#
_cell.length_a   1.000
_cell.length_b   1.000
_cell.length_c   1.000
_cell.angle_alpha   90.00
_cell.angle_beta   90.00
_cell.angle_gamma   90.00
#
_symmetry.space_group_name_H-M   'P 1'
#
loop_
_entity.id
_entity.type
_entity.pdbx_description
1 polymer ?
#
loop_
_entity_poly.entity_id
_entity_poly.type
_entity_poly.pdbx_seq_one_letter_code
_entity_poly.pdbx_strand_id
1 'polypeptide(L)'
;AQATAGAPSAPAAAAAAEETADAPEGWPPAVPGADLREFREAVADGATAVPVYARVFSDHLTPVLAYRCLVRNDDREAPSFLLESVVGGDTAGRFSFVGAHPAIEVVAKEDEVVVLNNETGERTVTREANPIDVPARLSRGYVAHAAEGLPPCFCGGWVGYTGYDAVRYTEPSKLPFSAAPPDDRGLPDIHLGLYKDVLVFDNAQKVAYAVHWVFMEDFDSADEAFESGMENLNKLVEQVSPQAAPELPTGRVGLSTASFSSAPLRSNMSREGFLDAIARVKEYILSGDAFQIVLSHRFERRTYADPFEIYRSLRVVNPSPYMIYLQARGAIMVASSPEILCRVAPDPETGRPQVVNRPLAGTRRRGKTAEEDAATEAELLADEKEVAEHTMLVDLGRNDVGRVAEHGSVVVERLMNVERYSHVMHISSTVTGLLKAGVDAWAALQAALPAGTISGAPKVRAM
;
A
#
# COMPACT_ATOMS: atom_id res chain seq x y z
N ALA A 1 -14.66 -28.74 -71.97
CA ALA A 1 -15.43 -29.92 -71.54
C ALA A 1 -14.95 -30.32 -70.15
N GLN A 2 -15.90 -30.65 -69.29
CA GLN A 2 -15.83 -30.68 -67.82
C GLN A 2 -14.81 -31.65 -67.20
N ALA A 3 -14.21 -31.23 -66.08
CA ALA A 3 -13.81 -31.98 -64.88
C ALA A 3 -13.10 -30.91 -63.98
N THR A 4 -13.24 -30.75 -62.67
CA THR A 4 -13.51 -31.66 -61.55
C THR A 4 -13.97 -30.81 -60.34
N ALA A 5 -14.97 -31.26 -59.57
CA ALA A 5 -15.20 -30.78 -58.22
C ALA A 5 -15.59 -31.98 -57.34
N GLY A 6 -14.81 -32.22 -56.31
CA GLY A 6 -15.10 -33.17 -55.23
C GLY A 6 -14.78 -32.49 -53.91
N ALA A 7 -15.78 -32.41 -53.03
CA ALA A 7 -15.62 -31.98 -51.64
C ALA A 7 -16.27 -33.05 -50.75
N PRO A 8 -15.60 -33.53 -49.69
CA PRO A 8 -16.18 -34.47 -48.75
C PRO A 8 -16.86 -33.78 -47.56
N SER A 9 -17.83 -34.50 -47.01
CA SER A 9 -18.69 -34.25 -45.85
C SER A 9 -17.95 -34.07 -44.51
N ALA A 10 -18.51 -33.25 -43.62
CA ALA A 10 -18.20 -33.21 -42.18
C ALA A 10 -19.42 -33.71 -41.35
N PRO A 11 -19.21 -34.42 -40.22
CA PRO A 11 -20.29 -35.01 -39.42
C PRO A 11 -20.83 -34.06 -38.35
N ALA A 12 -22.09 -34.28 -37.98
CA ALA A 12 -22.81 -33.61 -36.90
C ALA A 12 -22.30 -34.07 -35.52
N ALA A 13 -22.09 -33.12 -34.61
CA ALA A 13 -21.90 -33.37 -33.18
C ALA A 13 -22.95 -32.57 -32.40
N ALA A 14 -23.71 -33.29 -31.58
CA ALA A 14 -24.78 -32.76 -30.74
C ALA A 14 -24.22 -31.96 -29.56
N ALA A 15 -24.75 -30.76 -29.34
CA ALA A 15 -24.51 -29.97 -28.15
C ALA A 15 -25.55 -30.35 -27.08
N ALA A 16 -25.07 -30.80 -25.92
CA ALA A 16 -25.87 -30.89 -24.70
C ALA A 16 -26.01 -29.48 -24.13
N ALA A 17 -27.25 -29.04 -23.90
CA ALA A 17 -27.55 -27.78 -23.24
C ALA A 17 -27.52 -28.00 -21.72
N GLU A 18 -26.66 -27.26 -21.00
CA GLU A 18 -26.75 -27.09 -19.55
C GLU A 18 -27.87 -26.09 -19.25
N GLU A 19 -28.86 -26.51 -18.46
CA GLU A 19 -29.90 -25.66 -17.90
C GLU A 19 -29.29 -24.77 -16.80
N THR A 20 -29.05 -23.50 -17.11
CA THR A 20 -28.90 -22.44 -16.11
C THR A 20 -30.29 -22.08 -15.57
N ALA A 21 -30.47 -22.13 -14.25
CA ALA A 21 -31.70 -21.69 -13.60
C ALA A 21 -31.93 -20.19 -13.87
N ASP A 22 -33.05 -19.86 -14.52
CA ASP A 22 -33.44 -18.48 -14.82
C ASP A 22 -33.67 -17.65 -13.54
N ALA A 23 -33.05 -16.46 -13.49
CA ALA A 23 -33.27 -15.46 -12.47
C ALA A 23 -34.67 -14.81 -12.61
N PRO A 24 -35.33 -14.38 -11.51
CA PRO A 24 -36.64 -13.73 -11.58
C PRO A 24 -36.63 -12.42 -12.39
N GLU A 25 -37.72 -12.16 -13.13
CA GLU A 25 -37.90 -11.00 -14.00
C GLU A 25 -37.70 -9.66 -13.26
N GLY A 26 -36.70 -8.88 -13.68
CA GLY A 26 -36.47 -7.50 -13.22
C GLY A 26 -35.03 -7.16 -12.80
N TRP A 27 -34.17 -8.17 -12.63
CA TRP A 27 -32.75 -7.97 -12.33
C TRP A 27 -31.93 -7.91 -13.64
N PRO A 28 -30.90 -7.04 -13.77
CA PRO A 28 -29.91 -7.20 -14.84
C PRO A 28 -29.33 -8.63 -14.81
N PRO A 29 -28.92 -9.22 -15.95
CA PRO A 29 -28.33 -10.55 -15.97
C PRO A 29 -27.20 -10.64 -14.94
N ALA A 30 -27.20 -11.73 -14.16
CA ALA A 30 -26.31 -11.97 -13.02
C ALA A 30 -24.92 -11.37 -13.27
N VAL A 31 -24.51 -10.45 -12.40
CA VAL A 31 -23.21 -9.79 -12.50
C VAL A 31 -22.14 -10.89 -12.47
N PRO A 32 -21.36 -11.10 -13.53
CA PRO A 32 -20.45 -12.23 -13.56
C PRO A 32 -19.27 -11.95 -12.61
N GLY A 33 -19.24 -12.63 -11.46
CA GLY A 33 -18.16 -12.48 -10.48
C GLY A 33 -18.28 -13.24 -9.16
N ALA A 34 -19.40 -13.89 -8.84
CA ALA A 34 -19.47 -14.81 -7.71
C ALA A 34 -20.44 -15.95 -8.02
N ASP A 35 -19.92 -17.18 -8.10
CA ASP A 35 -20.72 -18.40 -8.24
C ASP A 35 -20.89 -19.03 -6.84
N LEU A 36 -22.14 -19.29 -6.43
CA LEU A 36 -22.45 -19.96 -5.18
C LEU A 36 -21.76 -21.32 -5.09
N ARG A 37 -21.58 -22.02 -6.22
CA ARG A 37 -20.86 -23.28 -6.26
C ARG A 37 -19.39 -23.11 -5.89
N GLU A 38 -18.68 -22.19 -6.55
CA GLU A 38 -17.28 -21.89 -6.24
C GLU A 38 -17.12 -21.43 -4.78
N PHE A 39 -18.05 -20.61 -4.29
CA PHE A 39 -18.06 -20.16 -2.91
C PHE A 39 -18.20 -21.33 -1.92
N ARG A 40 -19.16 -22.24 -2.16
CA ARG A 40 -19.34 -23.45 -1.34
C ARG A 40 -18.11 -24.35 -1.38
N GLU A 41 -17.50 -24.54 -2.56
CA GLU A 41 -16.27 -25.33 -2.73
C GLU A 41 -15.12 -24.71 -1.90
N ALA A 42 -14.93 -23.39 -1.96
CA ALA A 42 -13.93 -22.69 -1.16
C ALA A 42 -14.14 -22.87 0.36
N VAL A 43 -15.38 -22.75 0.84
CA VAL A 43 -15.71 -22.98 2.26
C VAL A 43 -15.49 -24.45 2.65
N ALA A 44 -15.88 -25.40 1.79
CA ALA A 44 -15.67 -26.82 2.03
C ALA A 44 -14.18 -27.19 2.10
N ASP A 45 -13.33 -26.49 1.35
CA ASP A 45 -11.87 -26.61 1.37
C ASP A 45 -11.21 -25.91 2.59
N GLY A 46 -12.03 -25.32 3.47
CA GLY A 46 -11.60 -24.75 4.74
C GLY A 46 -11.29 -23.26 4.72
N ALA A 47 -11.70 -22.53 3.67
CA ALA A 47 -11.62 -21.08 3.66
C ALA A 47 -12.56 -20.48 4.71
N THR A 48 -12.06 -19.54 5.50
CA THR A 48 -12.85 -18.80 6.50
C THR A 48 -13.10 -17.35 6.08
N ALA A 49 -12.46 -16.88 5.01
CA ALA A 49 -12.74 -15.61 4.38
C ALA A 49 -12.80 -15.80 2.86
N VAL A 50 -13.96 -15.54 2.25
CA VAL A 50 -14.20 -15.76 0.82
C VAL A 50 -14.71 -14.47 0.18
N PRO A 51 -14.08 -13.96 -0.88
CA PRO A 51 -14.54 -12.74 -1.52
C PRO A 51 -15.68 -13.04 -2.49
N VAL A 52 -16.67 -12.14 -2.53
CA VAL A 52 -17.59 -12.00 -3.66
C VAL A 52 -17.25 -10.70 -4.38
N TYR A 53 -17.40 -10.65 -5.70
CA TYR A 53 -17.04 -9.46 -6.46
C TYR A 53 -17.90 -9.22 -7.68
N ALA A 54 -17.89 -7.96 -8.12
CA ALA A 54 -18.52 -7.48 -9.32
C ALA A 54 -17.51 -6.69 -10.16
N ARG A 55 -17.61 -6.80 -11.48
CA ARG A 55 -16.84 -5.97 -12.41
C ARG A 55 -17.73 -4.84 -12.91
N VAL A 56 -17.26 -3.60 -12.72
CA VAL A 56 -17.94 -2.40 -13.19
C VAL A 56 -17.05 -1.64 -14.18
N PHE A 57 -17.67 -0.89 -15.08
CA PHE A 57 -16.93 -0.06 -16.02
C PHE A 57 -16.19 1.07 -15.27
N SER A 58 -14.94 1.30 -15.66
CA SER A 58 -14.10 2.37 -15.09
C SER A 58 -13.96 3.59 -16.01
N ASP A 59 -14.86 3.74 -16.99
CA ASP A 59 -14.84 4.83 -17.97
C ASP A 59 -15.36 6.14 -17.39
N HIS A 60 -16.44 6.07 -16.60
CA HIS A 60 -17.00 7.18 -15.84
C HIS A 60 -16.60 7.13 -14.36
N LEU A 61 -16.27 5.94 -13.84
CA LEU A 61 -15.80 5.76 -12.48
C LEU A 61 -14.27 5.81 -12.43
N THR A 62 -13.72 6.88 -11.86
CA THR A 62 -12.28 7.01 -11.58
C THR A 62 -12.00 6.71 -10.11
N PRO A 63 -10.75 6.36 -9.72
CA PRO A 63 -10.42 6.17 -8.30
C PRO A 63 -10.75 7.38 -7.41
N VAL A 64 -10.55 8.59 -7.95
CA VAL A 64 -10.89 9.86 -7.28
C VAL A 64 -12.40 10.01 -7.07
N LEU A 65 -13.20 9.67 -8.09
CA LEU A 65 -14.65 9.73 -7.99
C LEU A 65 -15.19 8.67 -7.02
N ALA A 66 -14.69 7.44 -7.14
CA ALA A 66 -15.05 6.33 -6.26
C ALA A 66 -14.78 6.66 -4.79
N TYR A 67 -13.61 7.22 -4.47
CA TYR A 67 -13.32 7.67 -3.11
C TYR A 67 -14.39 8.64 -2.58
N ARG A 68 -14.87 9.56 -3.43
CA ARG A 68 -15.89 10.55 -3.08
C ARG A 68 -17.30 9.98 -3.00
N CYS A 69 -17.57 8.88 -3.69
CA CYS A 69 -18.80 8.11 -3.50
C CYS A 69 -18.80 7.40 -2.14
N LEU A 70 -17.65 6.93 -1.69
CA LEU A 70 -17.51 6.22 -0.42
C LEU A 70 -17.43 7.14 0.80
N VAL A 71 -16.77 8.29 0.66
CA VAL A 71 -16.48 9.20 1.78
C VAL A 71 -17.01 10.61 1.46
N ARG A 72 -17.90 11.10 2.33
CA ARG A 72 -18.46 12.45 2.24
C ARG A 72 -17.36 13.51 2.35
N ASN A 73 -17.58 14.66 1.72
CA ASN A 73 -16.58 15.74 1.67
C ASN A 73 -16.23 16.32 3.05
N ASP A 74 -17.18 16.33 3.98
CA ASP A 74 -17.06 16.86 5.33
C ASP A 74 -16.68 15.82 6.38
N ASP A 75 -16.69 14.53 6.03
CA ASP A 75 -16.29 13.46 6.94
C ASP A 75 -14.76 13.29 6.91
N ARG A 76 -14.12 13.79 7.96
CA ARG A 76 -12.66 13.81 8.12
C ARG A 76 -12.15 12.75 9.10
N GLU A 77 -13.08 12.04 9.75
CA GLU A 77 -12.75 11.03 10.75
C GLU A 77 -13.11 9.61 10.27
N ALA A 78 -13.76 9.47 9.11
CA ALA A 78 -14.02 8.20 8.44
C ALA A 78 -12.71 7.54 7.97
N PRO A 79 -12.27 6.44 8.61
CA PRO A 79 -11.08 5.75 8.16
C PRO A 79 -11.26 5.23 6.75
N SER A 80 -10.33 5.57 5.87
CA SER A 80 -10.45 5.33 4.44
C SER A 80 -9.13 5.57 3.73
N PHE A 81 -9.01 5.05 2.51
CA PHE A 81 -7.82 5.19 1.70
C PHE A 81 -8.11 5.29 0.21
N LEU A 82 -7.20 5.97 -0.49
CA LEU A 82 -6.99 5.91 -1.93
C LEU A 82 -5.50 5.73 -2.18
N LEU A 83 -5.14 4.59 -2.75
CA LEU A 83 -3.76 4.20 -3.08
C LEU A 83 -3.61 4.11 -4.59
N GLU A 84 -2.70 4.90 -5.15
CA GLU A 84 -2.39 4.91 -6.58
C GLU A 84 -0.89 4.69 -6.79
N SER A 85 -0.51 4.24 -7.99
CA SER A 85 0.89 3.99 -8.33
C SER A 85 1.23 4.57 -9.70
N VAL A 86 2.50 4.93 -9.90
CA VAL A 86 3.07 5.37 -11.18
C VAL A 86 4.37 4.61 -11.41
N VAL A 87 4.50 4.00 -12.59
CA VAL A 87 5.65 3.21 -13.03
C VAL A 87 6.52 4.06 -13.94
N GLY A 88 7.85 4.02 -13.75
CA GLY A 88 8.81 4.73 -14.60
C GLY A 88 8.74 6.26 -14.50
N GLY A 89 7.96 6.81 -13.58
CA GLY A 89 7.81 8.25 -13.35
C GLY A 89 6.88 8.97 -14.34
N ASP A 90 6.28 8.28 -15.30
CA ASP A 90 5.41 8.86 -16.32
C ASP A 90 4.17 8.04 -16.66
N THR A 91 4.14 6.74 -16.32
CA THR A 91 3.07 5.83 -16.69
C THR A 91 2.23 5.46 -15.47
N ALA A 92 0.92 5.65 -15.53
CA ALA A 92 0.04 5.19 -14.46
C ALA A 92 0.23 3.69 -14.21
N GLY A 93 0.38 3.32 -12.94
CA GLY A 93 0.47 1.92 -12.55
C GLY A 93 -0.83 1.18 -12.85
N ARG A 94 -0.73 -0.14 -12.99
CA ARG A 94 -1.86 -0.96 -13.41
C ARG A 94 -3.03 -0.88 -12.43
N PHE A 95 -2.73 -0.89 -11.13
CA PHE A 95 -3.75 -0.97 -10.10
C PHE A 95 -3.87 0.31 -9.26
N SER A 96 -5.10 0.62 -8.87
CA SER A 96 -5.41 1.61 -7.82
C SER A 96 -6.44 1.01 -6.87
N PHE A 97 -6.35 1.35 -5.59
CA PHE A 97 -7.16 0.75 -4.54
C PHE A 97 -7.91 1.83 -3.77
N VAL A 98 -9.19 1.60 -3.52
CA VAL A 98 -10.04 2.51 -2.75
C VAL A 98 -10.81 1.71 -1.72
N GLY A 99 -10.84 2.18 -0.48
CA GLY A 99 -11.63 1.57 0.59
C GLY A 99 -12.01 2.61 1.64
N ALA A 100 -13.12 2.36 2.34
CA ALA A 100 -13.61 3.21 3.41
C ALA A 100 -14.34 2.35 4.44
N HIS A 101 -14.48 2.87 5.66
CA HIS A 101 -15.26 2.25 6.74
C HIS A 101 -14.81 0.80 7.03
N PRO A 102 -13.60 0.62 7.63
CA PRO A 102 -13.11 -0.71 7.97
C PRO A 102 -14.04 -1.40 8.97
N ALA A 103 -14.18 -2.72 8.88
CA ALA A 103 -14.97 -3.51 9.83
C ALA A 103 -14.33 -3.52 11.22
N ILE A 104 -12.99 -3.59 11.28
CA ILE A 104 -12.22 -3.56 12.53
C ILE A 104 -11.14 -2.50 12.43
N GLU A 105 -10.91 -1.75 13.51
CA GLU A 105 -9.75 -0.88 13.65
C GLU A 105 -8.89 -1.30 14.84
N VAL A 106 -7.57 -1.24 14.66
CA VAL A 106 -6.59 -1.33 15.75
C VAL A 106 -5.87 0.00 15.83
N VAL A 107 -6.02 0.68 16.96
CA VAL A 107 -5.39 1.97 17.26
C VAL A 107 -4.51 1.80 18.48
N ALA A 108 -3.23 2.13 18.38
CA ALA A 108 -2.29 1.95 19.48
C ALA A 108 -1.51 3.22 19.79
N LYS A 109 -1.30 3.48 21.09
CA LYS A 109 -0.39 4.50 21.58
C LYS A 109 0.35 3.95 22.79
N GLU A 110 1.67 3.86 22.67
CA GLU A 110 2.51 3.14 23.62
C GLU A 110 1.95 1.72 23.87
N ASP A 111 1.75 1.32 25.13
CA ASP A 111 1.23 0.00 25.43
C ASP A 111 -0.30 -0.08 25.38
N GLU A 112 -1.03 1.04 25.24
CA GLU A 112 -2.50 1.02 25.15
C GLU A 112 -2.95 0.71 23.72
N VAL A 113 -3.76 -0.33 23.57
CA VAL A 113 -4.36 -0.73 22.30
C VAL A 113 -5.87 -0.69 22.39
N VAL A 114 -6.49 -0.01 21.43
CA VAL A 114 -7.93 0.06 21.25
C VAL A 114 -8.29 -0.73 20.00
N VAL A 115 -9.15 -1.75 20.16
CA VAL A 115 -9.79 -2.46 19.07
C VAL A 115 -11.24 -2.00 18.96
N LEU A 116 -11.63 -1.51 17.79
CA LEU A 116 -12.99 -1.09 17.48
C LEU A 116 -13.57 -2.05 16.44
N ASN A 117 -14.67 -2.71 16.77
CA ASN A 117 -15.49 -3.41 15.78
C ASN A 117 -16.61 -2.46 15.33
N ASN A 118 -16.52 -1.95 14.11
CA ASN A 118 -17.47 -0.98 13.58
C ASN A 118 -18.80 -1.61 13.14
N GLU A 119 -18.87 -2.95 13.02
CA GLU A 119 -20.10 -3.68 12.69
C GLU A 119 -20.95 -3.92 13.94
N THR A 120 -20.34 -4.28 15.06
CA THR A 120 -21.03 -4.53 16.34
C THR A 120 -21.07 -3.29 17.25
N GLY A 121 -20.21 -2.31 17.00
CA GLY A 121 -19.98 -1.16 17.88
C GLY A 121 -19.16 -1.48 19.13
N GLU A 122 -18.60 -2.69 19.23
CA GLU A 122 -17.78 -3.09 20.37
C GLU A 122 -16.45 -2.33 20.39
N ARG A 123 -16.06 -1.90 21.59
CA ARG A 123 -14.78 -1.24 21.85
C ARG A 123 -14.06 -1.93 23.00
N THR A 124 -12.88 -2.46 22.68
CA THR A 124 -12.02 -3.13 23.66
C THR A 124 -10.73 -2.36 23.84
N VAL A 125 -10.30 -2.20 25.09
CA VAL A 125 -9.03 -1.56 25.45
C VAL A 125 -8.17 -2.57 26.19
N THR A 126 -6.97 -2.83 25.68
CA THR A 126 -5.99 -3.73 26.29
C THR A 126 -4.64 -3.04 26.44
N ARG A 127 -3.75 -3.67 27.21
CA ARG A 127 -2.34 -3.32 27.23
C ARG A 127 -1.53 -4.41 26.55
N GLU A 128 -0.70 -4.03 25.58
CA GLU A 128 0.10 -4.95 24.78
C GLU A 128 1.54 -4.45 24.72
N ALA A 129 2.50 -5.35 24.94
CA ALA A 129 3.91 -4.99 24.83
C ALA A 129 4.31 -4.62 23.39
N ASN A 130 3.62 -5.22 22.40
CA ASN A 130 3.81 -4.97 20.99
C ASN A 130 2.45 -4.93 20.27
N PRO A 131 1.93 -3.73 20.00
CA PRO A 131 0.61 -3.59 19.38
C PRO A 131 0.49 -4.15 17.96
N ILE A 132 1.59 -4.39 17.23
CA ILE A 132 1.55 -5.04 15.89
C ILE A 132 1.06 -6.49 16.00
N ASP A 133 1.24 -7.13 17.15
CA ASP A 133 0.80 -8.51 17.35
C ASP A 133 -0.72 -8.63 17.40
N VAL A 134 -1.46 -7.55 17.66
CA VAL A 134 -2.93 -7.56 17.72
C VAL A 134 -3.57 -7.84 16.35
N PRO A 135 -3.34 -7.02 15.30
CA PRO A 135 -3.87 -7.34 13.97
C PRO A 135 -3.28 -8.63 13.42
N ALA A 136 -2.04 -8.98 13.78
CA ALA A 136 -1.45 -10.26 13.40
C ALA A 136 -2.21 -11.46 13.99
N ARG A 137 -2.60 -11.41 15.27
CA ARG A 137 -3.42 -12.45 15.91
C ARG A 137 -4.81 -12.54 15.28
N LEU A 138 -5.45 -11.40 15.00
CA LEU A 138 -6.74 -11.37 14.31
C LEU A 138 -6.64 -12.01 12.91
N SER A 139 -5.59 -11.67 12.15
CA SER A 139 -5.33 -12.25 10.82
C SER A 139 -5.15 -13.77 10.82
N ARG A 140 -4.63 -14.38 11.89
CA ARG A 140 -4.40 -15.84 11.96
C ARG A 140 -5.70 -16.65 11.98
N GLY A 141 -6.83 -16.05 12.34
CA GLY A 141 -8.13 -16.69 12.25
C GLY A 141 -8.64 -16.82 10.80
N TYR A 142 -8.01 -16.12 9.86
CA TYR A 142 -8.49 -16.01 8.50
C TYR A 142 -7.69 -16.89 7.53
N VAL A 143 -8.40 -17.81 6.88
CA VAL A 143 -7.94 -18.58 5.72
C VAL A 143 -8.63 -17.97 4.50
N ALA A 144 -7.94 -17.02 3.86
CA ALA A 144 -8.47 -16.28 2.72
C ALA A 144 -8.44 -17.13 1.45
N HIS A 145 -9.57 -17.25 0.77
CA HIS A 145 -9.66 -17.84 -0.57
C HIS A 145 -9.22 -16.84 -1.65
N ALA A 146 -8.34 -17.28 -2.55
CA ALA A 146 -7.95 -16.50 -3.71
C ALA A 146 -8.88 -16.84 -4.89
N ALA A 147 -9.87 -15.99 -5.14
CA ALA A 147 -10.80 -16.18 -6.25
C ALA A 147 -10.14 -15.97 -7.62
N GLU A 148 -10.33 -16.91 -8.55
CA GLU A 148 -9.63 -16.91 -9.85
C GLU A 148 -9.91 -15.68 -10.71
N GLY A 149 -11.11 -15.09 -10.61
CA GLY A 149 -11.46 -13.92 -11.42
C GLY A 149 -11.06 -12.58 -10.81
N LEU A 150 -10.44 -12.56 -9.63
CA LEU A 150 -9.81 -11.36 -9.07
C LEU A 150 -8.38 -11.17 -9.60
N PRO A 151 -7.93 -9.92 -9.81
CA PRO A 151 -6.55 -9.68 -10.18
C PRO A 151 -5.58 -10.12 -9.06
N PRO A 152 -4.35 -10.56 -9.37
CA PRO A 152 -3.36 -11.01 -8.39
C PRO A 152 -2.71 -9.81 -7.67
N CYS A 153 -3.52 -9.02 -6.99
CA CYS A 153 -3.12 -7.84 -6.22
C CYS A 153 -3.95 -7.74 -4.93
N PHE A 154 -3.73 -6.68 -4.17
CA PHE A 154 -4.54 -6.40 -2.99
C PHE A 154 -6.02 -6.26 -3.35
N CYS A 155 -6.88 -7.05 -2.71
CA CYS A 155 -8.34 -7.02 -2.92
C CYS A 155 -9.13 -6.81 -1.62
N GLY A 156 -8.44 -6.54 -0.50
CA GLY A 156 -9.02 -6.46 0.84
C GLY A 156 -8.00 -6.82 1.91
N GLY A 157 -8.25 -6.38 3.14
CA GLY A 157 -7.35 -6.62 4.28
C GLY A 157 -7.00 -5.36 5.06
N TRP A 158 -5.88 -5.43 5.78
CA TRP A 158 -5.45 -4.36 6.67
C TRP A 158 -4.79 -3.20 5.90
N VAL A 159 -5.28 -1.98 6.11
CA VAL A 159 -4.71 -0.75 5.56
C VAL A 159 -4.64 0.32 6.64
N GLY A 160 -3.54 1.07 6.68
CA GLY A 160 -3.33 2.13 7.66
C GLY A 160 -1.87 2.55 7.71
N TYR A 161 -1.40 2.98 8.88
CA TYR A 161 -0.01 3.36 9.09
C TYR A 161 0.57 2.77 10.38
N THR A 162 1.89 2.60 10.34
CA THR A 162 2.75 2.42 11.52
C THR A 162 3.71 3.60 11.56
N GLY A 163 3.68 4.36 12.65
CA GLY A 163 4.52 5.52 12.88
C GLY A 163 5.97 5.12 13.14
N TYR A 164 6.88 6.09 13.08
CA TYR A 164 8.31 5.86 13.32
C TYR A 164 8.57 5.24 14.70
N ASP A 165 7.86 5.71 15.73
CA ASP A 165 7.99 5.22 17.11
C ASP A 165 7.53 3.76 17.29
N ALA A 166 6.92 3.12 16.27
CA ALA A 166 6.63 1.69 16.31
C ALA A 166 7.90 0.82 16.45
N VAL A 167 9.07 1.34 16.06
CA VAL A 167 10.36 0.66 16.31
C VAL A 167 10.65 0.43 17.80
N ARG A 168 10.06 1.24 18.68
CA ARG A 168 10.25 1.10 20.13
C ARG A 168 9.62 -0.18 20.68
N TYR A 169 8.62 -0.73 19.98
CA TYR A 169 8.04 -2.03 20.31
C TYR A 169 8.97 -3.19 19.96
N THR A 170 9.77 -3.04 18.90
CA THR A 170 10.70 -4.09 18.43
C THR A 170 12.08 -3.98 19.08
N GLU A 171 12.48 -2.79 19.54
CA GLU A 171 13.75 -2.51 20.22
C GLU A 171 13.58 -1.90 21.63
N PRO A 172 12.70 -2.44 22.52
CA PRO A 172 12.32 -1.77 23.77
C PRO A 172 13.46 -1.60 24.76
N SER A 173 14.48 -2.48 24.71
CA SER A 173 15.67 -2.38 25.56
C SER A 173 16.66 -1.29 25.13
N LYS A 174 16.57 -0.84 23.87
CA LYS A 174 17.48 0.14 23.27
C LYS A 174 16.81 1.50 23.07
N LEU A 175 15.51 1.49 22.75
CA LEU A 175 14.71 2.67 22.44
C LEU A 175 13.42 2.71 23.27
N PRO A 176 13.49 2.74 24.62
CA PRO A 176 12.28 2.79 25.44
C PRO A 176 11.49 4.09 25.19
N PHE A 177 10.15 4.03 25.29
CA PHE A 177 9.29 5.21 25.18
C PHE A 177 9.64 6.30 26.20
N SER A 178 10.11 5.93 27.40
CA SER A 178 10.55 6.87 28.42
C SER A 178 11.75 7.73 28.02
N ALA A 179 12.51 7.33 26.98
CA ALA A 179 13.63 8.07 26.42
C ALA A 179 13.29 8.74 25.08
N ALA A 180 12.03 8.66 24.63
CA ALA A 180 11.61 9.30 23.39
C ALA A 180 11.68 10.83 23.50
N PRO A 181 11.93 11.53 22.37
CA PRO A 181 11.70 12.96 22.30
C PRO A 181 10.25 13.31 22.70
N PRO A 182 9.99 14.54 23.20
CA PRO A 182 8.63 14.95 23.54
C PRO A 182 7.66 14.80 22.36
N ASP A 183 6.54 14.12 22.58
CA ASP A 183 5.46 14.02 21.59
C ASP A 183 4.63 15.32 21.59
N ASP A 184 4.75 16.08 20.50
CA ASP A 184 4.02 17.34 20.29
C ASP A 184 2.83 17.20 19.34
N ARG A 185 2.53 15.96 18.89
CA ARG A 185 1.51 15.64 17.91
C ARG A 185 0.37 14.79 18.48
N GLY A 186 0.65 13.98 19.50
CA GLY A 186 -0.32 13.08 20.13
C GLY A 186 -0.95 12.09 19.15
N LEU A 187 -0.22 11.72 18.09
CA LEU A 187 -0.71 10.77 17.10
C LEU A 187 -0.59 9.34 17.64
N PRO A 188 -1.52 8.44 17.29
CA PRO A 188 -1.31 7.01 17.47
C PRO A 188 0.00 6.56 16.85
N ASP A 189 0.68 5.60 17.48
CA ASP A 189 1.86 4.98 16.90
C ASP A 189 1.45 3.99 15.81
N ILE A 190 0.24 3.43 15.90
CA ILE A 190 -0.35 2.54 14.88
C ILE A 190 -1.83 2.86 14.72
N HIS A 191 -2.29 2.93 13.48
CA HIS A 191 -3.71 2.90 13.14
C HIS A 191 -3.89 2.03 11.90
N LEU A 192 -4.57 0.89 12.05
CA LEU A 192 -4.81 -0.09 10.99
C LEU A 192 -6.28 -0.45 10.95
N GLY A 193 -6.91 -0.39 9.78
CA GLY A 193 -8.28 -0.84 9.55
C GLY A 193 -8.33 -2.10 8.71
N LEU A 194 -9.17 -3.08 9.07
CA LEU A 194 -9.49 -4.26 8.26
C LEU A 194 -10.66 -3.92 7.32
N TYR A 195 -10.37 -3.78 6.03
CA TYR A 195 -11.37 -3.41 5.03
C TYR A 195 -11.90 -4.65 4.31
N LYS A 196 -13.20 -4.93 4.52
CA LYS A 196 -13.95 -5.96 3.80
C LYS A 196 -14.35 -5.49 2.40
N ASP A 197 -14.65 -4.20 2.26
CA ASP A 197 -15.04 -3.57 1.00
C ASP A 197 -13.87 -2.82 0.37
N VAL A 198 -13.49 -3.23 -0.84
CA VAL A 198 -12.42 -2.59 -1.62
C VAL A 198 -12.80 -2.49 -3.10
N LEU A 199 -12.52 -1.34 -3.70
CA LEU A 199 -12.53 -1.16 -5.14
C LEU A 199 -11.11 -1.29 -5.69
N VAL A 200 -10.92 -2.18 -6.65
CA VAL A 200 -9.65 -2.41 -7.34
C VAL A 200 -9.79 -1.96 -8.80
N PHE A 201 -9.12 -0.87 -9.18
CA PHE A 201 -9.14 -0.38 -10.56
C PHE A 201 -8.02 -1.05 -11.35
N ASP A 202 -8.35 -1.76 -12.43
CA ASP A 202 -7.38 -2.23 -13.42
C ASP A 202 -7.34 -1.25 -14.61
N ASN A 203 -6.36 -0.35 -14.59
CA ASN A 203 -6.16 0.67 -15.62
C ASN A 203 -5.77 0.08 -16.99
N ALA A 204 -5.26 -1.15 -17.04
CA ALA A 204 -4.94 -1.83 -18.29
C ALA A 204 -6.20 -2.42 -18.92
N GLN A 205 -7.05 -3.06 -18.12
CA GLN A 205 -8.29 -3.68 -18.59
C GLN A 205 -9.50 -2.74 -18.66
N LYS A 206 -9.40 -1.52 -18.10
CA LYS A 206 -10.48 -0.51 -18.06
C LYS A 206 -11.73 -0.97 -17.30
N VAL A 207 -11.49 -1.72 -16.22
CA VAL A 207 -12.53 -2.21 -15.31
C VAL A 207 -12.16 -1.88 -13.87
N ALA A 208 -13.17 -1.73 -13.01
CA ALA A 208 -13.00 -1.75 -11.58
C ALA A 208 -13.69 -2.98 -10.99
N TYR A 209 -13.02 -3.63 -10.05
CA TYR A 209 -13.57 -4.73 -9.27
C TYR A 209 -14.10 -4.15 -7.97
N ALA A 210 -15.41 -4.25 -7.73
CA ALA A 210 -15.97 -4.09 -6.39
C ALA A 210 -15.87 -5.43 -5.69
N VAL A 211 -15.19 -5.47 -4.54
CA VAL A 211 -14.90 -6.70 -3.80
C VAL A 211 -15.44 -6.54 -2.38
N HIS A 212 -16.19 -7.54 -1.93
CA HIS A 212 -16.65 -7.67 -0.56
C HIS A 212 -16.13 -9.00 0.00
N TRP A 213 -15.45 -8.96 1.15
CA TRP A 213 -14.98 -10.15 1.85
C TRP A 213 -16.00 -10.65 2.87
N VAL A 214 -16.45 -11.89 2.69
CA VAL A 214 -17.36 -12.58 3.60
C VAL A 214 -16.54 -13.42 4.59
N PHE A 215 -16.75 -13.21 5.89
CA PHE A 215 -16.09 -13.95 6.95
C PHE A 215 -17.05 -15.00 7.51
N MET A 216 -16.64 -16.27 7.47
CA MET A 216 -17.52 -17.39 7.79
C MET A 216 -17.84 -17.52 9.28
N GLU A 217 -17.11 -16.84 10.15
CA GLU A 217 -17.38 -16.81 11.60
C GLU A 217 -18.72 -16.14 11.95
N ASP A 218 -19.25 -15.33 11.04
CA ASP A 218 -20.50 -14.59 11.21
C ASP A 218 -21.75 -15.41 10.78
N PHE A 219 -21.59 -16.62 10.23
CA PHE A 219 -22.68 -17.37 9.57
C PHE A 219 -22.70 -18.86 9.92
N ASP A 220 -23.90 -19.44 9.94
CA ASP A 220 -24.09 -20.87 10.20
C ASP A 220 -23.97 -21.73 8.93
N SER A 221 -24.08 -21.13 7.74
CA SER A 221 -24.01 -21.85 6.46
C SER A 221 -23.35 -21.03 5.34
N ALA A 222 -22.77 -21.71 4.35
CA ALA A 222 -22.17 -21.08 3.18
C ALA A 222 -23.19 -20.32 2.32
N ASP A 223 -24.44 -20.81 2.27
CA ASP A 223 -25.52 -20.20 1.49
C ASP A 223 -25.93 -18.84 2.06
N GLU A 224 -26.16 -18.79 3.38
CA GLU A 224 -26.50 -17.55 4.09
C GLU A 224 -25.37 -16.53 3.99
N ALA A 225 -24.12 -17.00 4.14
CA ALA A 225 -22.93 -16.16 3.98
C ALA A 225 -22.82 -15.58 2.56
N PHE A 226 -23.08 -16.40 1.54
CA PHE A 226 -23.07 -15.95 0.14
C PHE A 226 -24.18 -14.94 -0.14
N GLU A 227 -25.41 -15.20 0.31
CA GLU A 227 -26.54 -14.29 0.14
C GLU A 227 -26.26 -12.93 0.80
N SER A 228 -25.79 -12.93 2.05
CA SER A 228 -25.39 -11.71 2.75
C SER A 228 -24.25 -10.97 2.05
N GLY A 229 -23.24 -11.72 1.58
CA GLY A 229 -22.13 -11.18 0.80
C GLY A 229 -22.58 -10.49 -0.48
N MET A 230 -23.48 -11.12 -1.23
CA MET A 230 -24.05 -10.57 -2.46
C MET A 230 -24.89 -9.31 -2.18
N GLU A 231 -25.65 -9.28 -1.08
CA GLU A 231 -26.38 -8.08 -0.66
C GLU A 231 -25.42 -6.91 -0.36
N ASN A 232 -24.34 -7.15 0.38
CA ASN A 232 -23.37 -6.11 0.70
C ASN A 232 -22.57 -5.66 -0.53
N LEU A 233 -22.20 -6.58 -1.40
CA LEU A 233 -21.59 -6.27 -2.70
C LEU A 233 -22.50 -5.38 -3.55
N ASN A 234 -23.80 -5.68 -3.62
CA ASN A 234 -24.75 -4.86 -4.38
C ASN A 234 -24.85 -3.44 -3.79
N LYS A 235 -24.89 -3.29 -2.46
CA LYS A 235 -24.84 -1.97 -1.80
C LYS A 235 -23.57 -1.19 -2.17
N LEU A 236 -22.41 -1.85 -2.18
CA LEU A 236 -21.14 -1.24 -2.58
C LEU A 236 -21.20 -0.77 -4.05
N VAL A 237 -21.69 -1.61 -4.95
CA VAL A 237 -21.84 -1.29 -6.39
C VAL A 237 -22.80 -0.13 -6.62
N GLU A 238 -23.94 -0.10 -5.91
CA GLU A 238 -24.90 1.00 -5.95
C GLU A 238 -24.29 2.31 -5.43
N GLN A 239 -23.53 2.24 -4.34
CA GLN A 239 -22.89 3.42 -3.75
C GLN A 239 -21.89 4.07 -4.72
N VAL A 240 -21.14 3.28 -5.48
CA VAL A 240 -20.13 3.78 -6.44
C VAL A 240 -20.69 4.08 -7.82
N SER A 241 -21.97 3.77 -8.05
CA SER A 241 -22.72 4.07 -9.28
C SER A 241 -23.87 5.05 -9.01
N PRO A 242 -23.64 6.20 -8.36
CA PRO A 242 -24.72 7.06 -7.90
C PRO A 242 -25.42 7.73 -9.09
N GLN A 243 -26.75 7.91 -8.98
CA GLN A 243 -27.54 8.64 -9.97
C GLN A 243 -27.09 10.11 -10.13
N ALA A 244 -26.56 10.70 -9.05
CA ALA A 244 -25.93 12.01 -9.05
C ALA A 244 -24.50 11.88 -8.53
N ALA A 245 -23.52 12.24 -9.35
CA ALA A 245 -22.12 12.19 -8.95
C ALA A 245 -21.85 13.15 -7.76
N PRO A 246 -21.03 12.75 -6.79
CA PRO A 246 -20.64 13.62 -5.69
C PRO A 246 -19.91 14.88 -6.21
N GLU A 247 -20.07 15.98 -5.48
CA GLU A 247 -19.42 17.24 -5.85
C GLU A 247 -17.90 17.12 -5.76
N LEU A 248 -17.26 17.14 -6.93
CA LEU A 248 -15.83 17.33 -7.11
C LEU A 248 -15.59 18.74 -7.64
N PRO A 249 -14.85 19.60 -6.92
CA PRO A 249 -14.51 20.93 -7.42
C PRO A 249 -13.85 20.81 -8.79
N THR A 250 -14.49 21.41 -9.79
CA THR A 250 -13.87 21.63 -11.10
C THR A 250 -12.81 22.71 -10.94
N GLY A 251 -11.69 22.57 -11.65
CA GLY A 251 -10.58 23.49 -11.51
C GLY A 251 -9.63 23.42 -12.68
N ARG A 252 -8.79 24.45 -12.79
CA ARG A 252 -7.66 24.48 -13.72
C ARG A 252 -6.39 24.43 -12.88
N VAL A 253 -5.47 23.54 -13.24
CA VAL A 253 -4.17 23.43 -12.58
C VAL A 253 -3.12 24.06 -13.48
N GLY A 254 -2.32 24.97 -12.92
CA GLY A 254 -1.11 25.47 -13.58
C GLY A 254 0.13 24.81 -12.97
N LEU A 255 1.02 24.26 -13.78
CA LEU A 255 2.27 23.63 -13.33
C LEU A 255 3.39 24.64 -13.06
N SER A 256 3.06 25.79 -12.48
CA SER A 256 4.08 26.77 -12.08
C SER A 256 4.63 26.42 -10.70
N THR A 257 5.50 25.41 -10.64
CA THR A 257 6.17 24.97 -9.40
C THR A 257 7.26 25.93 -8.93
N ALA A 258 7.65 26.90 -9.77
CA ALA A 258 8.63 27.93 -9.44
C ALA A 258 8.05 29.11 -8.64
N SER A 259 6.72 29.18 -8.49
CA SER A 259 6.06 30.23 -7.69
C SER A 259 6.05 29.85 -6.22
N PHE A 260 7.11 30.21 -5.51
CA PHE A 260 7.19 30.01 -4.06
C PHE A 260 6.41 31.11 -3.33
N SER A 261 5.66 30.74 -2.29
CA SER A 261 5.13 31.74 -1.37
C SER A 261 6.28 32.47 -0.69
N SER A 262 6.17 33.79 -0.56
CA SER A 262 7.16 34.61 0.16
C SER A 262 7.11 34.43 1.68
N ALA A 263 6.07 33.80 2.21
CA ALA A 263 5.95 33.56 3.65
C ALA A 263 6.81 32.37 4.07
N PRO A 264 7.71 32.52 5.06
CA PRO A 264 8.53 31.41 5.56
C PRO A 264 7.64 30.34 6.21
N LEU A 265 7.95 29.07 5.95
CA LEU A 265 7.34 27.96 6.65
C LEU A 265 7.81 27.93 8.11
N ARG A 266 6.92 27.59 9.03
CA ARG A 266 7.28 27.41 10.43
C ARG A 266 8.04 26.09 10.57
N SER A 267 9.28 26.13 11.05
CA SER A 267 10.05 24.93 11.38
C SER A 267 10.03 24.66 12.89
N ASN A 268 10.08 23.39 13.30
CA ASN A 268 10.29 23.01 14.70
C ASN A 268 11.76 23.15 15.16
N MET A 269 12.66 23.58 14.27
CA MET A 269 14.09 23.73 14.56
C MET A 269 14.64 25.00 13.91
N SER A 270 15.56 25.68 14.60
CA SER A 270 16.31 26.79 14.00
C SER A 270 17.36 26.28 13.01
N ARG A 271 17.79 27.14 12.09
CA ARG A 271 18.86 26.82 11.15
C ARG A 271 20.17 26.52 11.87
N GLU A 272 20.52 27.34 12.86
CA GLU A 272 21.71 27.18 13.70
C GLU A 272 21.65 25.85 14.44
N GLY A 273 20.51 25.53 15.06
CA GLY A 273 20.33 24.25 15.74
C GLY A 273 20.49 23.05 14.81
N PHE A 274 19.98 23.12 13.58
CA PHE A 274 20.14 22.05 12.59
C PHE A 274 21.60 21.86 12.18
N LEU A 275 22.35 22.96 11.99
CA LEU A 275 23.78 22.90 11.69
C LEU A 275 24.60 22.34 12.86
N ASP A 276 24.23 22.68 14.10
CA ASP A 276 24.86 22.13 15.30
C ASP A 276 24.59 20.62 15.41
N ALA A 277 23.37 20.17 15.11
CA ALA A 277 23.04 18.75 15.07
C ALA A 277 23.84 18.00 13.99
N ILE A 278 24.03 18.59 12.80
CA ILE A 278 24.90 18.04 11.75
C ILE A 278 26.36 17.92 12.24
N ALA A 279 26.87 18.93 12.94
CA ALA A 279 28.23 18.89 13.48
C ALA A 279 28.41 17.72 14.46
N ARG A 280 27.43 17.51 15.36
CA ARG A 280 27.42 16.37 16.30
C ARG A 280 27.31 15.02 15.60
N VAL A 281 26.50 14.91 14.55
CA VAL A 281 26.43 13.70 13.73
C VAL A 281 27.79 13.37 13.10
N LYS A 282 28.50 14.38 12.59
CA LYS A 282 29.86 14.18 12.05
C LYS A 282 30.83 13.69 13.12
N GLU A 283 30.73 14.20 14.35
CA GLU A 283 31.53 13.71 15.48
C GLU A 283 31.26 12.23 15.77
N TYR A 284 29.99 11.81 15.81
CA TYR A 284 29.63 10.39 15.96
C TYR A 284 30.16 9.52 14.82
N ILE A 285 30.15 10.03 13.59
CA ILE A 285 30.72 9.30 12.45
C ILE A 285 32.24 9.18 12.59
N LEU A 286 32.92 10.27 12.96
CA LEU A 286 34.37 10.29 13.14
C LEU A 286 34.84 9.43 14.32
N SER A 287 34.03 9.27 15.37
CA SER A 287 34.32 8.38 16.50
C SER A 287 34.07 6.90 16.19
N GLY A 288 33.46 6.59 15.05
CA GLY A 288 33.09 5.22 14.66
C GLY A 288 31.79 4.72 15.29
N ASP A 289 30.96 5.60 15.84
CA ASP A 289 29.68 5.23 16.45
C ASP A 289 28.64 4.86 15.39
N ALA A 290 28.63 5.56 14.27
CA ALA A 290 27.76 5.30 13.14
C ALA A 290 28.48 5.59 11.82
N PHE A 291 28.03 4.97 10.74
CA PHE A 291 28.47 5.29 9.38
C PHE A 291 27.59 6.40 8.77
N GLN A 292 26.30 6.38 9.10
CA GLN A 292 25.31 7.36 8.64
C GLN A 292 24.22 7.57 9.68
N ILE A 293 23.75 8.81 9.80
CA ILE A 293 22.58 9.21 10.58
C ILE A 293 21.74 10.17 9.72
N VAL A 294 20.44 9.91 9.62
CA VAL A 294 19.50 10.70 8.83
C VAL A 294 18.72 11.61 9.77
N LEU A 295 19.12 12.88 9.83
CA LEU A 295 18.40 13.90 10.61
C LEU A 295 17.21 14.46 9.82
N SER A 296 16.12 14.71 10.51
CA SER A 296 14.96 15.41 9.96
C SER A 296 14.51 16.56 10.88
N HIS A 297 13.77 17.48 10.29
CA HIS A 297 13.01 18.49 11.02
C HIS A 297 11.66 18.69 10.33
N ARG A 298 10.69 19.26 11.03
CA ARG A 298 9.31 19.38 10.56
C ARG A 298 9.02 20.82 10.15
N PHE A 299 8.47 20.98 8.95
CA PHE A 299 7.85 22.22 8.51
C PHE A 299 6.33 22.16 8.68
N GLU A 300 5.73 23.29 9.03
CA GLU A 300 4.32 23.39 9.28
C GLU A 300 3.71 24.62 8.62
N ARG A 301 2.50 24.43 8.11
CA ARG A 301 1.66 25.49 7.54
C ARG A 301 0.21 25.25 7.91
N ARG A 302 -0.49 26.32 8.28
CA ARG A 302 -1.95 26.30 8.41
C ARG A 302 -2.56 26.55 7.03
N THR A 303 -3.55 25.75 6.66
CA THR A 303 -4.25 25.85 5.38
C THR A 303 -5.74 25.61 5.58
N TYR A 304 -6.54 26.21 4.72
CA TYR A 304 -7.98 25.95 4.60
C TYR A 304 -8.30 25.06 3.39
N ALA A 305 -7.27 24.69 2.62
CA ALA A 305 -7.44 23.75 1.52
C ALA A 305 -7.96 22.42 2.05
N ASP A 306 -8.91 21.84 1.33
CA ASP A 306 -9.36 20.49 1.63
C ASP A 306 -8.19 19.50 1.42
N PRO A 307 -7.93 18.58 2.37
CA PRO A 307 -6.83 17.63 2.24
C PRO A 307 -6.87 16.79 0.96
N PHE A 308 -8.06 16.47 0.45
CA PHE A 308 -8.19 15.72 -0.80
C PHE A 308 -7.85 16.57 -2.03
N GLU A 309 -8.07 17.88 -1.99
CA GLU A 309 -7.59 18.78 -3.03
C GLU A 309 -6.06 18.91 -3.03
N ILE A 310 -5.43 18.81 -1.84
CA ILE A 310 -3.97 18.69 -1.73
C ILE A 310 -3.51 17.39 -2.41
N TYR A 311 -4.19 16.27 -2.16
CA TYR A 311 -3.89 15.01 -2.84
C TYR A 311 -4.07 15.09 -4.35
N ARG A 312 -5.21 15.59 -4.83
CA ARG A 312 -5.50 15.80 -6.26
C ARG A 312 -4.43 16.65 -6.94
N SER A 313 -3.94 17.68 -6.25
CA SER A 313 -2.85 18.54 -6.74
C SER A 313 -1.50 17.83 -6.72
N LEU A 314 -1.19 17.06 -5.68
CA LEU A 314 0.06 16.29 -5.55
C LEU A 314 0.18 15.23 -6.65
N ARG A 315 -0.91 14.55 -7.02
CA ARG A 315 -0.98 13.61 -8.15
C ARG A 315 -0.52 14.22 -9.48
N VAL A 316 -0.75 15.52 -9.66
CA VAL A 316 -0.36 16.23 -10.88
C VAL A 316 1.08 16.75 -10.79
N VAL A 317 1.48 17.25 -9.62
CA VAL A 317 2.78 17.92 -9.45
C VAL A 317 3.94 16.93 -9.26
N ASN A 318 3.72 15.84 -8.54
CA ASN A 318 4.77 14.86 -8.25
C ASN A 318 4.18 13.43 -8.21
N PRO A 319 3.80 12.86 -9.37
CA PRO A 319 3.38 11.47 -9.44
C PRO A 319 4.53 10.53 -9.05
N SER A 320 4.26 9.55 -8.19
CA SER A 320 5.26 8.59 -7.71
C SER A 320 4.70 7.15 -7.67
N PRO A 321 5.57 6.13 -7.51
CA PRO A 321 5.16 4.75 -7.35
C PRO A 321 4.17 4.49 -6.20
N TYR A 322 4.17 5.33 -5.16
CA TYR A 322 3.29 5.18 -4.00
C TYR A 322 2.60 6.51 -3.67
N MET A 323 1.45 6.74 -4.30
CA MET A 323 0.56 7.85 -3.99
C MET A 323 -0.45 7.40 -2.92
N ILE A 324 -0.53 8.15 -1.83
CA ILE A 324 -1.34 7.77 -0.67
C ILE A 324 -2.21 8.95 -0.26
N TYR A 325 -3.52 8.71 -0.24
CA TYR A 325 -4.46 9.44 0.59
C TYR A 325 -4.98 8.47 1.64
N LEU A 326 -4.72 8.72 2.92
CA LEU A 326 -5.16 7.86 4.01
C LEU A 326 -5.79 8.73 5.10
N GLN A 327 -7.06 8.52 5.38
CA GLN A 327 -7.71 9.06 6.55
C GLN A 327 -7.62 8.03 7.68
N ALA A 328 -7.01 8.45 8.78
CA ALA A 328 -6.95 7.74 10.03
C ALA A 328 -7.58 8.62 11.11
N ARG A 329 -7.99 8.03 12.24
CA ARG A 329 -8.60 8.81 13.32
C ARG A 329 -7.64 9.88 13.82
N GLY A 330 -8.05 11.14 13.78
CA GLY A 330 -7.24 12.31 14.16
C GLY A 330 -6.14 12.72 13.18
N ALA A 331 -5.98 12.08 12.01
CA ALA A 331 -4.96 12.45 11.02
C ALA A 331 -5.30 12.04 9.59
N ILE A 332 -5.03 12.95 8.64
CA ILE A 332 -5.11 12.66 7.21
C ILE A 332 -3.70 12.73 6.63
N MET A 333 -3.25 11.62 6.05
CA MET A 333 -1.95 11.51 5.38
C MET A 333 -2.14 11.70 3.87
N VAL A 334 -1.35 12.61 3.32
CA VAL A 334 -1.24 12.86 1.88
C VAL A 334 0.23 12.69 1.50
N ALA A 335 0.56 11.65 0.74
CA ALA A 335 1.94 11.31 0.42
C ALA A 335 2.14 10.90 -1.03
N SER A 336 3.38 11.10 -1.48
CA SER A 336 3.92 10.66 -2.77
C SER A 336 5.33 10.14 -2.50
N SER A 337 5.48 8.83 -2.33
CA SER A 337 6.73 8.17 -1.96
C SER A 337 7.38 7.44 -3.14
N PRO A 338 8.69 7.58 -3.36
CA PRO A 338 9.44 6.79 -4.34
C PRO A 338 9.86 5.41 -3.82
N GLU A 339 9.94 5.22 -2.51
CA GLU A 339 10.58 4.08 -1.87
C GLU A 339 9.59 3.20 -1.10
N ILE A 340 9.86 1.89 -1.04
CA ILE A 340 9.18 0.94 -0.15
C ILE A 340 10.02 0.65 1.08
N LEU A 341 9.36 0.44 2.21
CA LEU A 341 9.98 -0.19 3.38
C LEU A 341 10.28 -1.67 3.08
N CYS A 342 9.23 -2.44 2.77
CA CYS A 342 9.31 -3.81 2.31
C CYS A 342 8.02 -4.18 1.57
N ARG A 343 8.08 -5.26 0.78
CA ARG A 343 6.91 -5.90 0.17
C ARG A 343 7.01 -7.39 0.38
N VAL A 344 5.92 -8.03 0.78
CA VAL A 344 5.81 -9.50 0.77
C VAL A 344 4.89 -9.89 -0.38
N ALA A 345 5.37 -10.76 -1.26
CA ALA A 345 4.62 -11.26 -2.40
C ALA A 345 5.04 -12.69 -2.73
N PRO A 346 4.22 -13.48 -3.45
CA PRO A 346 4.66 -14.77 -3.96
C PRO A 346 5.88 -14.61 -4.86
N ASP A 347 6.89 -15.43 -4.62
CA ASP A 347 8.06 -15.60 -5.49
C ASP A 347 7.59 -16.12 -6.87
N PRO A 348 8.03 -15.52 -7.99
CA PRO A 348 7.55 -15.90 -9.32
C PRO A 348 7.87 -17.35 -9.72
N GLU A 349 8.92 -17.94 -9.18
CA GLU A 349 9.37 -19.29 -9.56
C GLU A 349 8.79 -20.37 -8.62
N THR A 350 8.80 -20.12 -7.32
CA THR A 350 8.43 -21.10 -6.29
C THR A 350 7.00 -20.92 -5.76
N GLY A 351 6.38 -19.76 -6.00
CA GLY A 351 5.08 -19.39 -5.43
C GLY A 351 5.09 -19.13 -3.92
N ARG A 352 6.26 -19.24 -3.27
CA ARG A 352 6.40 -19.07 -1.82
C ARG A 352 6.45 -17.59 -1.44
N PRO A 353 6.02 -17.18 -0.24
CA PRO A 353 6.15 -15.80 0.18
C PRO A 353 7.61 -15.32 0.19
N GLN A 354 7.90 -14.25 -0.54
CA GLN A 354 9.19 -13.60 -0.65
C GLN A 354 9.08 -12.18 -0.09
N VAL A 355 10.00 -11.80 0.79
CA VAL A 355 10.18 -10.41 1.21
C VAL A 355 11.12 -9.71 0.24
N VAL A 356 10.75 -8.50 -0.15
CA VAL A 356 11.49 -7.63 -1.05
C VAL A 356 11.75 -6.31 -0.34
N ASN A 357 13.01 -5.91 -0.28
CA ASN A 357 13.45 -4.59 0.16
C ASN A 357 14.17 -3.90 -1.01
N ARG A 358 13.91 -2.61 -1.20
CA ARG A 358 14.44 -1.86 -2.33
C ARG A 358 15.00 -0.51 -1.88
N PRO A 359 16.22 -0.49 -1.31
CA PRO A 359 16.83 0.75 -0.85
C PRO A 359 17.08 1.69 -2.02
N LEU A 360 16.77 2.97 -1.82
CA LEU A 360 17.12 4.06 -2.73
C LEU A 360 18.15 4.98 -2.08
N ALA A 361 19.26 5.24 -2.78
CA ALA A 361 20.26 6.21 -2.37
C ALA A 361 20.86 6.89 -3.59
N GLY A 362 21.61 7.98 -3.38
CA GLY A 362 22.12 8.79 -4.46
C GLY A 362 21.01 9.51 -5.22
N THR A 363 21.18 10.80 -5.44
CA THR A 363 20.18 11.58 -6.18
C THR A 363 20.86 12.52 -7.15
N ARG A 364 20.38 12.53 -8.38
CA ARG A 364 20.65 13.60 -9.35
C ARG A 364 19.35 14.06 -10.00
N ARG A 365 19.34 15.32 -10.46
CA ARG A 365 18.25 15.85 -11.27
C ARG A 365 18.27 15.20 -12.66
N ARG A 366 17.10 15.03 -13.28
CA ARG A 366 17.03 14.58 -14.67
C ARG A 366 17.68 15.60 -15.62
N GLY A 367 18.34 15.11 -16.66
CA GLY A 367 18.88 15.94 -17.74
C GLY A 367 17.76 16.54 -18.59
N LYS A 368 18.03 17.66 -19.28
CA LYS A 368 17.03 18.26 -20.20
C LYS A 368 16.98 17.54 -21.54
N THR A 369 18.06 16.86 -21.91
CA THR A 369 18.16 16.00 -23.10
C THR A 369 18.55 14.58 -22.70
N ALA A 370 18.39 13.62 -23.61
CA ALA A 370 18.76 12.23 -23.37
C ALA A 370 20.27 12.08 -23.11
N GLU A 371 21.09 12.88 -23.79
CA GLU A 371 22.55 12.90 -23.62
C GLU A 371 22.95 13.47 -22.27
N GLU A 372 22.33 14.58 -21.84
CA GLU A 372 22.54 15.14 -20.49
C GLU A 372 22.10 14.16 -19.39
N ASP A 373 20.98 13.45 -19.61
CA ASP A 373 20.46 12.48 -18.65
C ASP A 373 21.39 11.27 -18.50
N ALA A 374 21.93 10.76 -19.62
CA ALA A 374 22.91 9.69 -19.62
C ALA A 374 24.26 10.11 -18.99
N ALA A 375 24.71 11.34 -19.23
CA ALA A 375 25.90 11.86 -18.58
C ALA A 375 25.71 12.00 -17.05
N THR A 376 24.53 12.45 -16.62
CA THR A 376 24.18 12.58 -15.20
C THR A 376 24.09 11.22 -14.50
N GLU A 377 23.56 10.21 -15.19
CA GLU A 377 23.56 8.82 -14.71
C GLU A 377 25.00 8.28 -14.53
N ALA A 378 25.86 8.49 -15.54
CA ALA A 378 27.25 8.07 -15.48
C ALA A 378 28.02 8.77 -14.34
N GLU A 379 27.76 10.07 -14.11
CA GLU A 379 28.32 10.82 -12.98
C GLU A 379 27.86 10.23 -11.64
N LEU A 380 26.55 9.96 -11.48
CA LEU A 380 25.99 9.39 -10.26
C LEU A 380 26.61 8.04 -9.91
N LEU A 381 26.78 7.16 -10.91
CA LEU A 381 27.39 5.84 -10.71
C LEU A 381 28.91 5.89 -10.52
N ALA A 382 29.57 6.99 -10.91
CA ALA A 382 30.99 7.20 -10.69
C ALA A 382 31.29 7.93 -9.36
N ASP A 383 30.29 8.48 -8.68
CA ASP A 383 30.45 9.16 -7.40
C ASP A 383 30.70 8.12 -6.28
N GLU A 384 31.98 7.98 -5.90
CA GLU A 384 32.43 7.02 -4.88
C GLU A 384 31.68 7.17 -3.56
N LYS A 385 31.25 8.38 -3.20
CA LYS A 385 30.50 8.62 -1.98
C LYS A 385 29.10 8.02 -2.07
N GLU A 386 28.38 8.31 -3.15
CA GLU A 386 27.00 7.84 -3.34
C GLU A 386 26.96 6.32 -3.48
N VAL A 387 27.94 5.73 -4.18
CA VAL A 387 28.09 4.28 -4.32
C VAL A 387 28.38 3.61 -2.97
N ALA A 388 29.23 4.21 -2.13
CA ALA A 388 29.52 3.68 -0.80
C ALA A 388 28.31 3.75 0.13
N GLU A 389 27.60 4.88 0.13
CA GLU A 389 26.36 5.08 0.88
C GLU A 389 25.29 4.05 0.49
N HIS A 390 25.10 3.86 -0.82
CA HIS A 390 24.15 2.89 -1.36
C HIS A 390 24.52 1.45 -0.99
N THR A 391 25.80 1.08 -1.11
CA THR A 391 26.29 -0.27 -0.74
C THR A 391 25.96 -0.61 0.71
N MET A 392 26.19 0.35 1.61
CA MET A 392 25.89 0.19 3.03
C MET A 392 24.38 0.00 3.28
N LEU A 393 23.53 0.72 2.56
CA LEU A 393 22.07 0.55 2.64
C LEU A 393 21.61 -0.80 2.08
N VAL A 394 22.27 -1.31 1.03
CA VAL A 394 22.05 -2.67 0.53
C VAL A 394 22.41 -3.70 1.60
N ASP A 395 23.54 -3.55 2.28
CA ASP A 395 23.92 -4.45 3.38
C ASP A 395 22.96 -4.38 4.56
N LEU A 396 22.44 -3.19 4.88
CA LEU A 396 21.39 -3.05 5.88
C LEU A 396 20.09 -3.76 5.45
N GLY A 397 19.68 -3.59 4.20
CA GLY A 397 18.53 -4.30 3.62
C GLY A 397 18.71 -5.82 3.64
N ARG A 398 19.93 -6.33 3.38
CA ARG A 398 20.27 -7.76 3.51
C ARG A 398 20.13 -8.25 4.96
N ASN A 399 20.55 -7.45 5.93
CA ASN A 399 20.39 -7.78 7.34
C ASN A 399 18.91 -7.82 7.74
N ASP A 400 18.12 -6.83 7.34
CA ASP A 400 16.69 -6.76 7.63
C ASP A 400 15.93 -7.94 7.03
N VAL A 401 16.15 -8.21 5.73
CA VAL A 401 15.57 -9.37 5.03
C VAL A 401 16.02 -10.68 5.68
N GLY A 402 17.31 -10.81 6.03
CA GLY A 402 17.88 -12.01 6.65
C GLY A 402 17.29 -12.37 8.02
N ARG A 403 16.72 -11.42 8.76
CA ARG A 403 16.02 -11.71 10.03
C ARG A 403 14.81 -12.63 9.83
N VAL A 404 14.10 -12.47 8.72
CA VAL A 404 12.84 -13.16 8.42
C VAL A 404 12.92 -14.18 7.28
N ALA A 405 14.00 -14.14 6.50
CA ALA A 405 14.21 -15.03 5.35
C ALA A 405 14.92 -16.34 5.70
N GLU A 406 14.69 -17.38 4.90
CA GLU A 406 15.37 -18.67 5.01
C GLU A 406 16.89 -18.54 4.86
N HIS A 407 17.62 -19.43 5.54
CA HIS A 407 19.07 -19.41 5.44
C HIS A 407 19.51 -19.70 4.01
N GLY A 408 20.33 -18.83 3.44
CA GLY A 408 20.82 -18.95 2.07
C GLY A 408 19.86 -18.46 0.98
N SER A 409 18.65 -18.01 1.30
CA SER A 409 17.71 -17.49 0.28
C SER A 409 17.85 -15.99 0.02
N VAL A 410 18.69 -15.27 0.78
CA VAL A 410 18.83 -13.82 0.65
C VAL A 410 19.71 -13.48 -0.55
N VAL A 411 19.15 -12.79 -1.54
CA VAL A 411 19.81 -12.46 -2.80
C VAL A 411 19.70 -10.97 -3.09
N VAL A 412 20.76 -10.39 -3.68
CA VAL A 412 20.70 -9.05 -4.29
C VAL A 412 20.45 -9.24 -5.78
N GLU A 413 19.19 -9.20 -6.20
CA GLU A 413 18.78 -9.50 -7.58
C GLU A 413 19.20 -8.41 -8.57
N ARG A 414 19.18 -7.15 -8.11
CA ARG A 414 19.61 -5.99 -8.88
C ARG A 414 20.49 -5.13 -8.00
N LEU A 415 21.69 -4.82 -8.49
CA LEU A 415 22.66 -4.01 -7.78
C LEU A 415 22.95 -2.73 -8.57
N MET A 416 22.86 -1.59 -7.87
CA MET A 416 23.20 -0.24 -8.37
C MET A 416 22.55 0.12 -9.71
N ASN A 417 21.28 -0.23 -9.90
CA ASN A 417 20.53 0.18 -11.08
C ASN A 417 20.03 1.62 -10.92
N VAL A 418 19.97 2.39 -12.00
CA VAL A 418 19.40 3.75 -11.95
C VAL A 418 17.91 3.72 -12.23
N GLU A 419 17.12 4.18 -11.27
CA GLU A 419 15.68 4.42 -11.45
C GLU A 419 15.42 5.89 -11.77
N ARG A 420 14.64 6.12 -12.82
CA ARG A 420 14.27 7.45 -13.29
C ARG A 420 12.87 7.80 -12.84
N TYR A 421 12.73 8.97 -12.25
CA TYR A 421 11.47 9.59 -11.86
C TYR A 421 11.27 10.87 -12.69
N SER A 422 10.15 11.57 -12.49
CA SER A 422 9.78 12.73 -13.29
C SER A 422 10.81 13.87 -13.21
N HIS A 423 11.47 14.04 -12.05
CA HIS A 423 12.40 15.16 -11.81
C HIS A 423 13.79 14.74 -11.35
N VAL A 424 13.94 13.52 -10.84
CA VAL A 424 15.18 12.99 -10.28
C VAL A 424 15.44 11.57 -10.75
N MET A 425 16.67 11.10 -10.55
CA MET A 425 17.05 9.70 -10.66
C MET A 425 17.77 9.25 -9.38
N HIS A 426 17.63 7.97 -9.05
CA HIS A 426 18.21 7.35 -7.85
C HIS A 426 18.98 6.08 -8.18
N ILE A 427 20.02 5.79 -7.39
CA ILE A 427 20.60 4.44 -7.34
C ILE A 427 19.62 3.56 -6.55
N SER A 428 19.28 2.42 -7.14
CA SER A 428 18.33 1.45 -6.60
C SER A 428 18.97 0.07 -6.58
N SER A 429 18.62 -0.74 -5.60
CA SER A 429 18.96 -2.15 -5.57
C SER A 429 17.81 -2.94 -5.00
N THR A 430 17.70 -4.21 -5.39
CA THR A 430 16.63 -5.09 -4.95
C THR A 430 17.23 -6.22 -4.15
N VAL A 431 16.85 -6.31 -2.88
CA VAL A 431 17.22 -7.39 -1.97
C VAL A 431 15.99 -8.23 -1.72
N THR A 432 16.08 -9.53 -1.98
CA THR A 432 14.97 -10.48 -1.80
C THR A 432 15.35 -11.62 -0.88
N GLY A 433 14.35 -12.27 -0.30
CA GLY A 433 14.53 -13.50 0.46
C GLY A 433 13.21 -14.25 0.66
N LEU A 434 13.23 -15.58 0.57
CA LEU A 434 12.07 -16.42 0.85
C LEU A 434 11.78 -16.38 2.35
N LEU A 435 10.55 -16.10 2.76
CA LEU A 435 10.18 -16.09 4.18
C LEU A 435 10.31 -17.49 4.79
N LYS A 436 10.79 -17.53 6.04
CA LYS A 436 10.86 -18.76 6.85
C LYS A 436 9.44 -19.33 7.03
N ALA A 437 9.35 -20.66 7.13
CA ALA A 437 8.11 -21.32 7.50
C ALA A 437 7.55 -20.76 8.83
N GLY A 438 6.26 -20.41 8.84
CA GLY A 438 5.58 -19.83 10.00
C GLY A 438 5.85 -18.35 10.24
N VAL A 439 6.63 -17.68 9.39
CA VAL A 439 6.85 -16.23 9.44
C VAL A 439 5.95 -15.54 8.43
N ASP A 440 5.18 -14.56 8.88
CA ASP A 440 4.19 -13.84 8.08
C ASP A 440 4.65 -12.43 7.69
N ALA A 441 3.80 -11.71 6.96
CA ALA A 441 4.07 -10.34 6.54
C ALA A 441 4.16 -9.34 7.72
N TRP A 442 3.52 -9.64 8.85
CA TRP A 442 3.61 -8.81 10.06
C TRP A 442 5.00 -8.90 10.68
N ALA A 443 5.57 -10.09 10.75
CA ALA A 443 6.96 -10.27 11.16
C ALA A 443 7.94 -9.59 10.20
N ALA A 444 7.68 -9.64 8.89
CA ALA A 444 8.49 -8.92 7.90
C ALA A 444 8.44 -7.39 8.10
N LEU A 445 7.25 -6.82 8.33
CA LEU A 445 7.08 -5.41 8.67
C LEU A 445 7.91 -5.02 9.91
N GLN A 446 7.78 -5.79 10.98
CA GLN A 446 8.51 -5.55 12.23
C GLN A 446 10.03 -5.62 12.06
N ALA A 447 10.54 -6.53 11.22
CA ALA A 447 11.97 -6.66 10.96
C ALA A 447 12.52 -5.48 10.15
N ALA A 448 11.71 -4.92 9.25
CA ALA A 448 12.12 -3.83 8.37
C ALA A 448 12.07 -2.45 9.04
N LEU A 449 11.22 -2.24 10.05
CA LEU A 449 11.01 -0.94 10.68
C LEU A 449 12.26 -0.41 11.43
N PRO A 450 12.57 0.90 11.31
CA PRO A 450 12.29 1.77 10.17
C PRO A 450 13.27 1.50 9.01
N ALA A 451 12.98 2.06 7.84
CA ALA A 451 13.91 1.97 6.70
C ALA A 451 15.26 2.61 7.06
N GLY A 452 16.35 2.01 6.56
CA GLY A 452 17.70 2.54 6.72
C GLY A 452 17.87 3.96 6.16
N THR A 453 17.16 4.27 5.08
CA THR A 453 17.17 5.57 4.39
C THR A 453 16.57 6.72 5.19
N ILE A 454 15.84 6.41 6.28
CA ILE A 454 15.25 7.42 7.19
C ILE A 454 15.74 7.29 8.63
N SER A 455 16.75 6.44 8.88
CA SER A 455 17.33 6.22 10.20
C SER A 455 18.85 6.36 10.12
N GLY A 456 19.53 5.35 9.60
CA GLY A 456 20.98 5.34 9.41
C GLY A 456 21.57 3.94 9.58
N ALA A 457 22.89 3.88 9.72
CA ALA A 457 23.65 2.64 9.85
C ALA A 457 24.80 2.81 10.84
N PRO A 458 24.97 1.94 11.86
CA PRO A 458 24.05 0.87 12.28
C PRO A 458 22.71 1.41 12.79
N LYS A 459 21.59 0.78 12.38
CA LYS A 459 20.22 1.28 12.55
C LYS A 459 19.90 1.72 13.99
N VAL A 460 20.09 0.82 14.97
CA VAL A 460 19.77 1.06 16.40
C VAL A 460 20.64 2.16 17.03
N ARG A 461 21.86 2.38 16.54
CA ARG A 461 22.74 3.42 17.08
C ARG A 461 22.45 4.80 16.47
N ALA A 462 21.95 4.82 15.24
CA ALA A 462 21.55 6.05 14.56
C ALA A 462 20.23 6.62 15.13
N MET A 463 19.33 5.75 15.58
CA MET A 463 18.11 6.08 16.34
C MET A 463 18.43 6.45 17.78
#